data_AF-A0A3A8INF1-F1
#
_entry.id   AF-A0A3A8INF1-F1
#
_cell.length_a   1.000
_cell.length_b   1.000
_cell.length_c   1.000
_cell.angle_alpha   90.00
_cell.angle_beta   90.00
_cell.angle_gamma   90.00
#
_symmetry.space_group_name_H-M   'P 1'
#
loop_
_entity.id
_entity.type
_entity.pdbx_description
1 polymer ?
#
loop_
_entity_poly.entity_id
_entity_poly.type
_entity_poly.pdbx_seq_one_letter_code
_entity_poly.pdbx_strand_id
1 'polypeptide(L)'
;MYLVGTPDYVSINVSYLFMCIFAYDCAREDLGHPPEHPAFREWVFAKRPDLRHHPHWYGAALLPELGNDHARVIARIGEWVEQYSAERGLP
;
A
#
# COMPACT_ATOMS: atom_id res chain seq x y z
N MET A 1 5.81 -30.97 3.16
CA MET A 1 6.18 -29.82 4.02
C MET A 1 7.04 -28.91 3.16
N TYR A 2 6.43 -27.97 2.45
CA TYR A 2 7.17 -27.02 1.62
C TYR A 2 7.69 -25.95 2.56
N LEU A 3 9.01 -25.87 2.72
CA LEU A 3 9.66 -24.71 3.30
C LEU A 3 9.26 -23.53 2.42
N VAL A 4 8.39 -22.66 2.94
CA VAL A 4 8.14 -21.33 2.40
C VAL A 4 9.52 -20.72 2.22
N GLY A 5 9.94 -20.53 0.97
CA GLY A 5 11.22 -19.89 0.66
C GLY A 5 11.32 -18.62 1.50
N THR A 6 12.43 -18.47 2.21
CA THR A 6 12.77 -17.25 2.93
C THR A 6 12.45 -16.07 2.02
N PRO A 7 11.65 -15.08 2.46
CA PRO A 7 11.35 -13.92 1.64
C PRO A 7 12.68 -13.37 1.15
N ASP A 8 12.79 -13.16 -0.15
CA ASP A 8 13.92 -12.43 -0.71
C ASP A 8 13.78 -10.96 -0.27
N TYR A 9 14.23 -10.67 0.95
CA TYR A 9 14.24 -9.33 1.55
C TYR A 9 15.13 -8.35 0.76
N VAL A 10 15.84 -8.81 -0.27
CA VAL A 10 16.72 -8.01 -1.11
C VAL A 10 15.94 -7.15 -2.12
N SER A 11 14.67 -7.48 -2.40
CA SER A 11 13.82 -6.67 -3.28
C SER A 11 12.55 -6.18 -2.57
N ILE A 12 12.43 -4.86 -2.44
CA ILE A 12 11.19 -4.21 -2.02
C ILE A 12 10.10 -4.64 -3.01
N ASN A 13 9.07 -5.31 -2.51
CA ASN A 13 7.93 -5.74 -3.31
C ASN A 13 6.61 -5.28 -2.67
N VAL A 14 5.51 -5.50 -3.38
CA VAL A 14 4.18 -5.04 -3.00
C VAL A 14 3.74 -5.63 -1.64
N SER A 15 4.01 -6.92 -1.39
CA SER A 15 3.71 -7.53 -0.09
C SER A 15 4.54 -6.94 1.04
N TYR A 16 5.81 -6.64 0.79
CA TYR A 16 6.68 -5.97 1.76
C TYR A 16 6.18 -4.55 2.07
N LEU A 17 5.79 -3.78 1.06
CA LEU A 17 5.18 -2.45 1.23
C LEU A 17 3.93 -2.52 2.12
N PHE A 18 3.04 -3.50 1.89
CA PHE A 18 1.86 -3.68 2.72
C PHE A 18 2.19 -3.94 4.20
N MET A 19 3.22 -4.75 4.47
CA MET A 19 3.70 -4.96 5.85
C MET A 19 4.25 -3.68 6.47
N CYS A 20 5.03 -2.89 5.73
CA CYS A 20 5.57 -1.62 6.22
C CYS A 20 4.47 -0.62 6.58
N ILE A 21 3.41 -0.53 5.77
CA ILE A 21 2.26 0.32 6.04
C ILE A 21 1.58 -0.09 7.35
N PHE A 22 1.37 -1.39 7.56
CA PHE A 22 0.76 -1.88 8.80
C PHE A 22 1.63 -1.56 10.02
N ALA A 23 2.95 -1.79 9.92
CA ALA A 23 3.88 -1.47 10.99
C ALA A 23 3.91 0.04 11.31
N TYR A 24 3.81 0.90 10.29
CA TYR A 24 3.73 2.35 10.46
C TYR A 24 2.47 2.77 11.24
N ASP A 25 1.30 2.24 10.86
CA ASP A 25 0.05 2.54 11.56
C ASP A 25 0.09 2.07 13.02
N CYS A 26 0.59 0.86 13.29
CA CYS A 26 0.77 0.38 14.67
C CYS A 26 1.68 1.30 15.48
N ALA A 27 2.80 1.74 14.89
CA ALA A 27 3.72 2.66 15.55
C ALA A 27 3.07 4.02 15.84
N ARG A 28 2.18 4.51 14.97
CA ARG A 28 1.40 5.73 15.23
C ARG A 28 0.44 5.55 16.40
N GLU A 29 -0.26 4.43 16.44
CA GLU A 29 -1.21 4.11 17.51
C GLU A 29 -0.49 4.03 18.86
N ASP A 30 0.68 3.39 18.92
CA ASP A 30 1.51 3.33 20.12
C ASP A 30 1.96 4.73 20.61
N LEU A 31 2.07 5.69 19.70
CA LEU A 31 2.39 7.10 20.01
C LEU A 31 1.14 7.96 20.28
N GLY A 32 -0.06 7.37 20.29
CA GLY A 32 -1.33 8.08 20.51
C GLY A 32 -1.83 8.89 19.31
N HIS A 33 -1.29 8.62 18.12
CA HIS A 33 -1.75 9.21 16.86
C HIS A 33 -2.71 8.25 16.12
N PRO A 34 -3.75 8.75 15.44
CA PRO A 34 -4.63 7.89 14.66
C PRO A 34 -3.88 7.29 13.45
N PRO A 35 -4.25 6.07 13.01
CA PRO A 35 -3.69 5.46 11.80
C PRO A 35 -4.08 6.26 10.54
N GLU A 36 -3.16 6.37 9.58
CA GLU A 36 -3.37 7.15 8.35
C GLU A 36 -3.79 6.26 7.17
N HIS A 37 -3.38 4.98 7.16
CA HIS A 37 -3.67 4.09 6.04
C HIS A 37 -5.17 3.93 5.76
N PRO A 38 -6.09 3.82 6.76
CA PRO A 38 -7.50 3.67 6.48
C PRO A 38 -8.07 4.86 5.70
N ALA A 39 -7.66 6.09 6.05
CA ALA A 39 -8.10 7.30 5.37
C ALA A 39 -7.53 7.39 3.95
N PHE A 40 -6.25 7.07 3.78
CA PHE A 40 -5.63 6.98 2.44
C PHE A 40 -6.30 5.91 1.57
N ARG A 41 -6.62 4.74 2.13
CA ARG A 41 -7.30 3.65 1.41
C ARG A 41 -8.68 4.07 0.91
N GLU A 42 -9.48 4.71 1.76
CA GLU A 42 -10.81 5.18 1.33
C GLU A 42 -10.71 6.25 0.25
N TRP A 43 -9.68 7.12 0.29
CA TRP A 43 -9.38 8.06 -0.77
C TRP A 43 -9.05 7.35 -2.10
N VAL A 44 -8.21 6.30 -2.06
CA VAL A 44 -7.91 5.47 -3.25
C VAL A 44 -9.21 4.87 -3.80
N PHE A 45 -10.08 4.33 -2.96
CA PHE A 45 -11.35 3.74 -3.41
C PHE A 45 -12.34 4.77 -3.97
N ALA A 46 -12.28 6.03 -3.55
CA ALA A 46 -13.09 7.07 -4.16
C ALA A 46 -12.65 7.37 -5.60
N LYS A 47 -11.35 7.29 -5.89
CA LYS A 47 -10.78 7.51 -7.23
C LYS A 47 -10.82 6.24 -8.11
N ARG A 48 -10.68 5.07 -7.50
CA ARG A 48 -10.68 3.73 -8.13
C ARG A 48 -11.67 2.79 -7.42
N PRO A 49 -12.99 2.94 -7.63
CA PRO A 49 -14.01 2.13 -6.97
C PRO A 49 -13.91 0.63 -7.29
N ASP A 50 -13.37 0.29 -8.46
CA ASP A 50 -13.11 -1.08 -8.91
C ASP A 50 -12.20 -1.86 -7.94
N LEU A 51 -11.27 -1.17 -7.27
CA LEU A 51 -10.32 -1.78 -6.34
C LEU A 51 -10.95 -2.17 -5.00
N ARG A 52 -12.14 -1.64 -4.66
CA ARG A 52 -12.81 -1.89 -3.37
C ARG A 52 -13.22 -3.36 -3.20
N HIS A 53 -13.56 -4.03 -4.29
CA HIS A 53 -14.07 -5.41 -4.28
C HIS A 53 -13.00 -6.44 -4.63
N HIS A 54 -11.75 -6.01 -4.79
CA HIS A 54 -10.69 -6.92 -5.13
C HIS A 54 -10.39 -7.87 -3.94
N PRO A 55 -10.21 -9.18 -4.17
CA PRO A 55 -10.00 -10.16 -3.09
C PRO A 55 -8.66 -9.99 -2.37
N HIS A 56 -7.76 -9.19 -2.94
CA HIS A 56 -6.46 -8.84 -2.38
C HIS A 56 -6.37 -7.35 -2.14
N TRP A 57 -5.43 -6.94 -1.29
CA TRP A 57 -5.08 -5.53 -1.09
C TRP A 57 -4.90 -4.79 -2.42
N TYR A 58 -5.35 -3.54 -2.49
CA TYR A 58 -5.39 -2.75 -3.73
C TYR A 58 -4.03 -2.66 -4.43
N GLY A 59 -2.90 -2.66 -3.70
CA GLY A 59 -1.58 -2.67 -4.32
C GLY A 59 -1.32 -3.95 -5.12
N ALA A 60 -1.74 -5.11 -4.61
CA ALA A 60 -1.64 -6.37 -5.33
C ALA A 60 -2.58 -6.44 -6.54
N ALA A 61 -3.74 -5.78 -6.46
CA ALA A 61 -4.68 -5.66 -7.58
C ALA A 61 -4.07 -4.93 -8.80
N LEU A 62 -3.09 -4.04 -8.58
CA LEU A 62 -2.41 -3.31 -9.65
C LEU A 62 -1.33 -4.13 -10.38
N LEU A 63 -0.90 -5.27 -9.84
CA LEU A 63 0.18 -6.06 -10.46
C LEU A 63 -0.15 -6.45 -11.91
N PRO A 64 -1.31 -7.04 -12.24
CA PRO A 64 -1.64 -7.37 -13.63
C PRO A 64 -1.71 -6.13 -14.54
N GLU A 65 -2.21 -5.00 -14.02
CA GLU A 65 -2.30 -3.73 -14.77
C GLU A 65 -0.93 -3.14 -15.11
N LEU A 66 0.06 -3.38 -14.25
CA LEU A 66 1.40 -2.82 -14.37
C LEU A 66 2.45 -3.86 -14.79
N GLY A 67 2.01 -4.93 -15.47
CA GLY A 67 2.91 -5.93 -16.06
C GLY A 67 3.62 -6.82 -15.05
N ASN A 68 3.01 -7.04 -13.88
CA ASN A 68 3.56 -7.73 -12.72
C ASN A 68 4.88 -7.12 -12.19
N ASP A 69 5.10 -5.83 -12.46
CA ASP A 69 6.27 -5.09 -12.03
C ASP A 69 6.00 -4.42 -10.67
N HIS A 70 6.61 -4.97 -9.61
CA HIS A 70 6.46 -4.45 -8.26
C HIS A 70 6.98 -3.01 -8.12
N ALA A 71 8.06 -2.63 -8.80
CA ALA A 71 8.62 -1.29 -8.72
C ALA A 71 7.65 -0.26 -9.30
N ARG A 72 6.97 -0.60 -10.40
CA ARG A 72 5.91 0.25 -10.99
C ARG A 72 4.70 0.39 -10.09
N VAL A 73 4.27 -0.70 -9.43
CA VAL A 73 3.17 -0.63 -8.46
C VAL A 73 3.54 0.28 -7.29
N ILE A 74 4.76 0.13 -6.75
CA ILE A 74 5.25 0.97 -5.64
C ILE A 74 5.32 2.44 -6.07
N ALA A 75 5.85 2.73 -7.26
CA ALA A 75 5.90 4.07 -7.81
C ALA A 75 4.50 4.69 -7.95
N ARG A 76 3.53 3.91 -8.47
CA ARG A 76 2.13 4.36 -8.57
C ARG A 76 1.50 4.65 -7.21
N ILE A 77 1.77 3.82 -6.20
CA ILE A 77 1.30 4.08 -4.84
C ILE A 77 1.95 5.35 -4.28
N GLY A 78 3.24 5.58 -4.57
CA GLY A 78 3.94 6.83 -4.24
C GLY A 78 3.26 8.06 -4.84
N GLU A 79 2.95 8.04 -6.14
CA GLU A 79 2.20 9.12 -6.82
C GLU A 79 0.86 9.39 -6.13
N TRP A 80 0.15 8.35 -5.69
CA TRP A 80 -1.12 8.49 -4.97
C TRP A 80 -0.94 9.08 -3.57
N VAL A 81 0.14 8.74 -2.86
CA VAL A 81 0.46 9.35 -1.56
C VAL A 81 0.74 10.84 -1.74
N GLU A 82 1.53 11.24 -2.73
CA GLU A 82 1.79 12.66 -3.02
C GLU A 82 0.49 13.43 -3.32
N GLN A 83 -0.40 12.85 -4.14
CA GLN A 83 -1.71 13.43 -4.44
C GLN A 83 -2.59 13.54 -3.19
N TYR A 84 -2.64 12.49 -2.38
CA TYR A 84 -3.40 12.47 -1.14
C TYR A 84 -2.90 13.54 -0.16
N SER A 85 -1.59 13.63 0.06
CA SER A 85 -0.99 14.62 0.95
C SER A 85 -1.28 16.05 0.48
N ALA A 86 -1.16 16.31 -0.83
CA ALA A 86 -1.46 17.62 -1.42
C ALA A 86 -2.95 18.01 -1.25
N GLU A 87 -3.89 17.07 -1.44
CA GLU A 87 -5.33 17.32 -1.25
C GLU A 87 -5.70 17.56 0.23
N ARG A 88 -4.95 16.96 1.16
CA ARG A 88 -5.21 17.03 2.61
C ARG A 88 -4.44 18.15 3.32
N GLY A 89 -3.51 18.81 2.62
CA GLY A 89 -2.60 19.79 3.23
C GLY A 89 -1.65 19.16 4.25
N LEU A 90 -1.32 17.88 4.07
CA LEU A 90 -0.35 17.17 4.91
C LEU A 90 1.07 17.51 4.43
N PRO A 91 2.05 17.64 5.36
CA PRO A 91 3.44 17.91 5.02
C PRO A 91 4.10 16.78 4.22
#